data_AF-A0AAE3VLG2-F1
#
_entry.id   AF-A0AAE3VLG2-F1
#
_cell.length_a   1.000
_cell.length_b   1.000
_cell.length_c   1.000
_cell.angle_alpha   90.00
_cell.angle_beta   90.00
_cell.angle_gamma   90.00
#
_symmetry.space_group_name_H-M   'P 1'
#
loop_
_entity.id
_entity.type
_entity.pdbx_description
1 polymer ?
#
loop_
_entity_poly.entity_id
_entity_poly.type
_entity_poly.pdbx_seq_one_letter_code
_entity_poly.pdbx_strand_id
1 'polypeptide(L)'
;MADIISASFDCTVLDRDRNAAPADAGLRYDLIELLFFAYRDFVGEADSVLAEYGFWRAHHRVLHFVDRNPGIRVAELLAILKITKQSLGRVLKELVDKGFIEQRQGASDRRQRLLHTTAEGHALAYRLSELQNARIAAALAKLDPEASAAARTFLIELVNADERPDVERLIREKERAS
;
A
#
# COMPACT_ATOMS: atom_id res chain seq x y z
N MET A 1 -17.04 -71.26 17.22
CA MET A 1 -16.55 -71.76 18.52
C MET A 1 -15.03 -71.74 18.41
N ALA A 2 -14.36 -70.95 19.26
CA ALA A 2 -12.94 -70.54 19.25
C ALA A 2 -12.55 -69.61 18.06
N ASP A 3 -11.77 -68.52 18.18
CA ASP A 3 -10.66 -68.23 19.10
C ASP A 3 -10.55 -66.76 19.56
N ILE A 4 -9.84 -66.62 20.68
CA ILE A 4 -9.46 -65.42 21.44
C ILE A 4 -8.04 -64.97 21.02
N ILE A 5 -7.82 -63.69 20.70
CA ILE A 5 -6.56 -62.93 20.96
C ILE A 5 -6.97 -61.46 21.18
N SER A 6 -7.08 -61.00 22.42
CA SER A 6 -6.08 -60.18 23.14
C SER A 6 -5.71 -58.87 22.43
N ALA A 7 -6.36 -57.78 22.85
CA ALA A 7 -5.76 -56.45 22.88
C ALA A 7 -6.41 -55.69 24.03
N SER A 8 -5.76 -55.75 25.19
CA SER A 8 -6.04 -54.92 26.35
C SER A 8 -6.07 -53.45 25.93
N PHE A 9 -7.22 -52.80 26.09
CA PHE A 9 -7.32 -51.35 26.05
C PHE A 9 -6.58 -50.81 27.28
N ASP A 10 -5.30 -50.50 27.10
CA ASP A 10 -4.55 -49.78 28.13
C ASP A 10 -4.93 -48.31 28.05
N CYS A 11 -5.91 -47.97 28.88
CA CYS A 11 -6.34 -46.61 29.17
C CYS A 11 -5.31 -45.99 30.13
N THR A 12 -4.18 -45.50 29.61
CA THR A 12 -3.25 -44.70 30.40
C THR A 12 -2.70 -43.51 29.62
N VAL A 13 -3.30 -42.35 29.93
CA VAL A 13 -2.66 -41.04 30.03
C VAL A 13 -2.02 -40.48 28.75
N LEU A 14 -2.86 -39.91 27.88
CA LEU A 14 -2.47 -38.69 27.18
C LEU A 14 -2.92 -37.49 28.03
N ASP A 15 -2.20 -37.22 29.12
CA ASP A 15 -2.09 -35.83 29.60
C ASP A 15 -1.20 -35.10 28.59
N ARG A 16 -1.81 -34.70 27.46
CA ARG A 16 -1.29 -33.61 26.65
C ARG A 16 -1.91 -32.34 27.18
N ASP A 17 -1.13 -31.66 28.02
CA ASP A 17 -1.16 -30.22 28.27
C ASP A 17 -2.51 -29.55 27.99
N ARG A 18 -3.41 -29.62 28.98
CA ARG A 18 -4.65 -28.82 29.06
C ARG A 18 -4.39 -27.32 29.28
N ASN A 19 -3.19 -26.84 28.96
CA ASN A 19 -2.80 -25.45 29.13
C ASN A 19 -1.84 -24.98 28.01
N ALA A 20 -2.04 -25.43 26.78
CA ALA A 20 -1.51 -24.70 25.64
C ALA A 20 -2.32 -23.41 25.52
N ALA A 21 -1.68 -22.25 25.73
CA ALA A 21 -2.26 -20.96 25.35
C ALA A 21 -2.79 -21.08 23.91
N PRO A 22 -3.93 -20.44 23.58
CA PRO A 22 -4.49 -20.57 22.24
C PRO A 22 -3.43 -20.15 21.22
N ALA A 23 -3.36 -20.86 20.09
CA ALA A 23 -2.26 -20.79 19.12
C ALA A 23 -2.03 -19.37 18.55
N ASP A 24 -2.94 -18.45 18.83
CA ASP A 24 -2.97 -17.06 18.40
C ASP A 24 -2.64 -16.04 19.51
N ALA A 25 -2.27 -16.49 20.73
CA ALA A 25 -2.03 -15.64 21.90
C ALA A 25 -0.90 -14.60 21.78
N GLY A 26 -0.24 -14.48 20.62
CA GLY A 26 0.75 -13.45 20.30
C GLY A 26 0.39 -12.57 19.09
N LEU A 27 -0.75 -12.81 18.44
CA LEU A 27 -1.17 -12.07 17.26
C LEU A 27 -1.80 -10.72 17.62
N ARG A 28 -1.37 -9.68 16.92
CA ARG A 28 -1.88 -8.31 17.07
C ARG A 28 -3.11 -8.11 16.19
N TYR A 29 -4.17 -8.88 16.44
CA TYR A 29 -5.42 -8.79 15.67
C TYR A 29 -6.02 -7.39 15.73
N ASP A 30 -5.90 -6.72 16.88
CA ASP A 30 -6.27 -5.32 17.06
C ASP A 30 -5.66 -4.42 15.98
N LEU A 31 -4.35 -4.49 15.78
CA LEU A 31 -3.64 -3.67 14.80
C LEU A 31 -3.92 -4.11 13.36
N ILE A 32 -4.02 -5.41 13.11
CA ILE A 32 -4.31 -5.96 11.77
C ILE A 32 -5.67 -5.49 11.30
N GLU A 33 -6.70 -5.60 12.14
CA GLU A 33 -8.06 -5.17 11.80
C GLU A 33 -8.17 -3.65 11.70
N LEU A 34 -7.51 -2.91 12.59
CA LEU A 34 -7.42 -1.44 12.49
C LEU A 34 -6.76 -1.02 11.17
N LEU A 35 -5.73 -1.71 10.70
CA LEU A 35 -5.14 -1.45 9.38
C LEU A 35 -6.15 -1.69 8.25
N PHE A 36 -6.96 -2.75 8.31
CA PHE A 36 -8.01 -2.99 7.31
C PHE A 36 -9.09 -1.89 7.31
N PHE A 37 -9.62 -1.53 8.48
CA PHE A 37 -10.65 -0.50 8.59
C PHE A 37 -10.12 0.89 8.23
N ALA A 38 -8.95 1.26 8.75
CA ALA A 38 -8.32 2.54 8.44
C ALA A 38 -7.98 2.65 6.95
N TYR A 39 -7.42 1.59 6.34
CA TYR A 39 -7.12 1.59 4.92
C TYR A 39 -8.38 1.68 4.06
N ARG A 40 -9.42 0.89 4.37
CA ARG A 40 -10.73 0.95 3.69
C ARG A 40 -11.28 2.37 3.66
N ASP A 41 -11.30 3.03 4.81
CA ASP A 41 -11.89 4.36 4.88
C ASP A 41 -10.96 5.45 4.34
N PHE A 42 -9.64 5.25 4.41
CA PHE A 42 -8.64 6.14 3.81
C PHE A 42 -8.75 6.21 2.29
N VAL A 43 -9.09 5.10 1.64
CA VAL A 43 -9.28 5.07 0.18
C VAL A 43 -10.73 5.32 -0.24
N GLY A 44 -11.71 5.21 0.64
CA GLY A 44 -13.15 5.20 0.28
C GLY A 44 -13.64 6.47 -0.41
N GLU A 45 -13.27 7.66 0.09
CA GLU A 45 -13.65 8.93 -0.53
C GLU A 45 -12.96 9.11 -1.89
N ALA A 46 -11.68 8.77 -1.97
CA ALA A 46 -10.91 8.78 -3.22
C ALA A 46 -11.48 7.79 -4.25
N ASP A 47 -11.87 6.59 -3.82
CA ASP A 47 -12.51 5.56 -4.67
C ASP A 47 -13.81 6.07 -5.27
N SER A 48 -14.60 6.85 -4.51
CA SER A 48 -15.84 7.45 -5.00
C SER A 48 -15.58 8.46 -6.13
N VAL A 49 -14.56 9.31 -5.98
CA VAL A 49 -14.13 10.25 -7.02
C VAL A 49 -13.58 9.52 -8.25
N LEU A 50 -12.77 8.47 -8.06
CA LEU A 50 -12.20 7.67 -9.15
C LEU A 50 -13.28 6.96 -9.98
N ALA A 51 -14.37 6.54 -9.35
CA ALA A 51 -15.47 5.88 -10.03
C ALA A 51 -16.13 6.76 -11.10
N GLU A 52 -16.16 8.10 -10.91
CA GLU A 52 -16.64 9.07 -11.90
C GLU A 52 -15.87 8.98 -13.23
N TYR A 53 -14.61 8.55 -13.18
CA TYR A 53 -13.72 8.37 -14.32
C TYR A 53 -13.60 6.91 -14.78
N GLY A 54 -14.30 5.98 -14.12
CA GLY A 54 -14.13 4.54 -14.33
C GLY A 54 -12.73 4.04 -13.96
N PHE A 55 -12.10 4.68 -12.97
CA PHE A 55 -10.79 4.33 -12.45
C PHE A 55 -10.86 3.54 -11.15
N TRP A 56 -9.78 2.82 -10.86
CA TRP A 56 -9.63 2.01 -9.65
C TRP A 56 -8.36 2.42 -8.88
N ARG A 57 -8.15 1.81 -7.72
CA ARG A 57 -7.00 2.08 -6.84
C ARG A 57 -5.63 1.98 -7.54
N ALA A 58 -5.50 1.12 -8.54
CA ALA A 58 -4.27 1.00 -9.32
C ALA A 58 -3.98 2.29 -10.12
N HIS A 59 -5.00 2.87 -10.74
CA HIS A 59 -4.91 4.17 -11.44
C HIS A 59 -4.52 5.26 -10.48
N HIS A 60 -5.15 5.30 -9.31
CA HIS A 60 -4.81 6.27 -8.27
C HIS A 60 -3.34 6.22 -7.87
N ARG A 61 -2.83 5.02 -7.53
CA ARG A 61 -1.42 4.86 -7.14
C ARG A 61 -0.48 5.30 -8.26
N VAL A 62 -0.74 4.92 -9.51
CA VAL A 62 0.07 5.35 -10.65
C VAL A 62 0.04 6.86 -10.81
N LEU A 63 -1.15 7.47 -10.80
CA LEU A 63 -1.31 8.91 -10.97
C LEU A 63 -0.61 9.69 -9.85
N HIS A 64 -0.79 9.28 -8.59
CA HIS A 64 -0.14 9.88 -7.43
C HIS A 64 1.39 9.88 -7.57
N PHE A 65 2.00 8.73 -7.89
CA PHE A 65 3.45 8.65 -7.98
C PHE A 65 4.02 9.34 -9.22
N VAL A 66 3.28 9.41 -10.33
CA VAL A 66 3.70 10.21 -11.49
C VAL A 66 3.62 11.70 -11.19
N ASP A 67 2.56 12.15 -10.50
CA ASP A 67 2.39 13.55 -10.13
C ASP A 67 3.46 14.03 -9.13
N ARG A 68 3.72 13.22 -8.09
CA ARG A 68 4.76 13.51 -7.10
C ARG A 68 6.17 13.33 -7.65
N ASN A 69 6.35 12.72 -8.82
CA ASN A 69 7.64 12.50 -9.47
C ASN A 69 7.56 12.82 -10.98
N PRO A 70 7.40 14.10 -11.37
CA PRO A 70 7.35 14.46 -12.78
C PRO A 70 8.62 14.01 -13.49
N GLY A 71 8.46 13.25 -14.57
CA GLY A 71 9.57 12.67 -15.32
C GLY A 71 10.04 11.30 -14.84
N ILE A 72 9.33 10.66 -13.90
CA ILE A 72 9.65 9.30 -13.45
C ILE A 72 9.66 8.30 -14.61
N ARG A 73 10.65 7.40 -14.64
CA ARG A 73 10.72 6.32 -15.63
C ARG A 73 9.80 5.18 -15.23
N VAL A 74 9.28 4.46 -16.22
CA VAL A 74 8.43 3.26 -16.00
C VAL A 74 9.11 2.23 -15.07
N ALA A 75 10.43 2.05 -15.18
CA ALA A 75 11.18 1.12 -14.35
C ALA A 75 11.20 1.55 -12.85
N GLU A 76 11.32 2.85 -12.59
CA GLU A 76 11.28 3.40 -11.23
C GLU A 76 9.87 3.29 -10.65
N LEU A 77 8.85 3.56 -11.45
CA LEU A 77 7.46 3.38 -11.03
C LEU A 77 7.13 1.92 -10.68
N LEU A 78 7.68 0.95 -11.42
CA LEU A 78 7.55 -0.48 -11.07
C LEU A 78 8.25 -0.81 -9.76
N ALA A 79 9.43 -0.24 -9.52
CA ALA A 79 10.16 -0.43 -8.28
C ALA A 79 9.39 0.11 -7.07
N ILE A 80 8.68 1.23 -7.22
CA ILE A 80 7.83 1.80 -6.17
C ILE A 80 6.54 0.98 -5.98
N LEU A 81 5.84 0.65 -7.05
CA LEU A 81 4.51 0.04 -6.96
C LEU A 81 4.52 -1.44 -6.63
N LYS A 82 5.64 -2.13 -6.91
CA LYS A 82 5.82 -3.58 -6.75
C LYS A 82 4.73 -4.41 -7.44
N ILE A 83 4.36 -3.99 -8.65
CA ILE A 83 3.39 -4.69 -9.51
C ILE A 83 4.06 -5.20 -10.79
N THR A 84 3.35 -6.03 -11.56
CA THR A 84 3.87 -6.57 -12.82
C THR A 84 3.91 -5.50 -13.92
N LYS A 85 4.85 -5.64 -14.86
CA LYS A 85 4.94 -4.81 -16.08
C LYS A 85 3.63 -4.80 -16.87
N GLN A 86 2.98 -5.96 -16.97
CA GLN A 86 1.71 -6.09 -17.67
C GLN A 86 0.58 -5.31 -16.98
N SER A 87 0.48 -5.42 -15.65
CA SER A 87 -0.51 -4.67 -14.87
C SER A 87 -0.29 -3.17 -15.03
N LEU A 88 0.95 -2.70 -14.87
CA LEU A 88 1.27 -1.28 -15.03
C LEU A 88 0.98 -0.80 -16.45
N GLY A 89 1.34 -1.59 -17.47
CA GLY A 89 1.11 -1.23 -18.88
C GLY A 89 -0.36 -0.99 -19.20
N ARG A 90 -1.29 -1.80 -18.64
CA ARG A 90 -2.73 -1.60 -18.81
C ARG A 90 -3.20 -0.30 -18.15
N VAL A 91 -2.80 -0.07 -16.90
CA VAL A 91 -3.18 1.14 -16.15
C VAL A 91 -2.63 2.42 -16.80
N LEU A 92 -1.35 2.41 -17.22
CA LEU A 92 -0.74 3.54 -17.92
C LEU A 92 -1.42 3.79 -19.26
N LYS A 93 -1.76 2.75 -20.01
CA LYS A 93 -2.48 2.91 -21.28
C LYS A 93 -3.81 3.64 -21.05
N GLU A 94 -4.61 3.23 -20.08
CA GLU A 94 -5.88 3.89 -19.79
C GLU A 94 -5.72 5.34 -19.32
N LEU A 95 -4.72 5.63 -18.47
CA LEU A 95 -4.44 7.00 -18.02
C LEU A 95 -3.95 7.91 -19.16
N VAL A 96 -3.20 7.36 -20.11
CA VAL A 96 -2.73 8.09 -21.30
C VAL A 96 -3.86 8.30 -22.30
N ASP A 97 -4.63 7.25 -22.60
CA ASP A 97 -5.74 7.30 -23.56
C ASP A 97 -6.84 8.27 -23.08
N LYS A 98 -7.04 8.40 -21.76
CA LYS A 98 -7.96 9.37 -21.15
C LYS A 98 -7.34 10.73 -20.83
N GLY A 99 -6.07 10.96 -21.16
CA GLY A 99 -5.46 12.30 -21.06
C GLY A 99 -4.99 12.74 -19.67
N PHE A 100 -4.85 11.84 -18.69
CA PHE A 100 -4.35 12.16 -17.34
C PHE A 100 -2.82 12.08 -17.24
N ILE A 101 -2.19 11.25 -18.06
CA ILE A 101 -0.73 11.10 -18.12
C ILE A 101 -0.27 11.25 -19.55
N GLU A 102 0.90 11.85 -19.73
CA GLU A 102 1.61 11.87 -21.00
C GLU A 102 3.00 11.23 -20.90
N GLN A 103 3.45 10.67 -22.02
CA GLN A 103 4.77 10.08 -22.16
C GLN A 103 5.64 11.00 -23.01
N ARG A 104 6.70 11.55 -22.41
CA ARG A 104 7.69 12.37 -23.11
C ARG A 104 8.95 11.55 -23.40
N GLN A 105 9.57 11.77 -24.56
CA GLN A 105 10.89 11.19 -24.86
C GLN A 105 11.95 11.89 -24.02
N GLY A 106 12.86 11.12 -23.41
CA GLY A 106 14.02 11.68 -22.72
C GLY A 106 14.91 12.48 -23.68
N ALA A 107 15.38 13.65 -23.25
CA ALA A 107 16.22 14.53 -24.06
C ALA A 107 17.56 13.89 -24.47
N SER A 108 18.11 13.02 -23.61
CA SER A 108 19.41 12.35 -23.82
C SER A 108 19.31 10.90 -24.32
N ASP A 109 18.19 10.21 -24.06
CA ASP A 109 17.94 8.85 -24.57
C ASP A 109 16.45 8.70 -24.95
N ARG A 110 16.19 8.61 -26.26
CA ARG A 110 14.84 8.49 -26.83
C ARG A 110 14.16 7.16 -26.49
N ARG A 111 14.91 6.19 -25.95
CA ARG A 111 14.36 4.92 -25.43
C ARG A 111 13.78 5.09 -24.04
N GLN A 112 14.15 6.15 -23.32
CA GLN A 112 13.55 6.47 -22.03
C GLN A 112 12.21 7.18 -22.25
N ARG A 113 11.15 6.59 -21.68
CA ARG A 113 9.83 7.21 -21.60
C ARG A 113 9.68 7.80 -20.20
N LEU A 114 9.61 9.12 -20.16
CA LEU A 114 9.41 9.89 -18.94
C LEU A 114 7.92 10.17 -18.79
N LEU A 115 7.37 9.87 -17.62
CA LEU A 115 5.95 10.02 -17.32
C LEU A 115 5.70 11.37 -16.66
N HIS A 116 4.69 12.09 -17.15
CA HIS A 116 4.23 13.34 -16.56
C HIS A 116 2.72 13.32 -16.43
N THR A 117 2.18 13.93 -15.38
CA THR A 117 0.76 14.28 -15.35
C THR A 117 0.49 15.40 -16.35
N THR A 118 -0.67 15.35 -16.98
CA THR A 118 -1.23 16.53 -17.68
C THR A 118 -1.81 17.50 -16.64
N ALA A 119 -2.30 18.67 -17.07
CA ALA A 119 -3.00 19.58 -16.16
C ALA A 119 -4.22 18.92 -15.50
N GLU A 120 -4.97 18.12 -16.26
CA GLU A 120 -6.11 17.35 -15.74
C GLU A 120 -5.65 16.22 -14.80
N GLY A 121 -4.56 15.53 -15.17
CA GLY A 121 -3.86 14.56 -14.32
C GLY A 121 -3.50 15.11 -12.95
N HIS A 122 -2.85 16.28 -12.94
CA HIS A 122 -2.42 16.96 -11.74
C HIS A 122 -3.61 17.39 -10.88
N ALA A 123 -4.64 17.99 -11.50
CA ALA A 123 -5.85 18.40 -10.79
C ALA A 123 -6.54 17.22 -10.10
N LEU A 124 -6.66 16.07 -10.77
CA LEU A 124 -7.22 14.86 -10.16
C LEU A 124 -6.31 14.33 -9.03
N ALA A 125 -4.99 14.24 -9.25
CA ALA A 125 -4.05 13.78 -8.24
C ALA A 125 -4.10 14.64 -6.97
N TYR A 126 -4.21 15.97 -7.14
CA TYR A 126 -4.32 16.94 -6.07
C TYR A 126 -5.64 16.74 -5.30
N ARG A 127 -6.80 16.70 -5.98
CA ARG A 127 -8.11 16.48 -5.36
C ARG A 127 -8.14 15.20 -4.51
N LEU A 128 -7.57 14.11 -5.01
CA LEU A 128 -7.50 12.84 -4.26
C LEU A 128 -6.58 12.95 -3.03
N SER A 129 -5.45 13.63 -3.17
CA SER A 129 -4.50 13.86 -2.08
C SER A 129 -5.09 14.76 -0.99
N GLU A 130 -5.92 15.74 -1.33
CA GLU A 130 -6.61 16.59 -0.35
C GLU A 130 -7.56 15.80 0.54
N LEU A 131 -8.36 14.90 -0.03
CA LEU A 131 -9.27 14.03 0.74
C LEU A 131 -8.49 13.15 1.74
N GLN A 132 -7.41 12.53 1.25
CA GLN A 132 -6.53 11.70 2.07
C GLN A 132 -5.84 12.51 3.16
N ASN A 133 -5.36 13.71 2.83
CA ASN A 133 -4.70 14.62 3.76
C ASN A 133 -5.66 15.11 4.84
N ALA A 134 -6.89 15.49 4.49
CA ALA A 134 -7.90 15.92 5.46
C ALA A 134 -8.16 14.83 6.52
N ARG A 135 -8.24 13.56 6.08
CA ARG A 135 -8.39 12.43 6.99
C ARG A 135 -7.17 12.22 7.90
N ILE A 136 -5.96 12.26 7.33
CA ILE A 136 -4.71 12.14 8.10
C ILE A 136 -4.60 13.29 9.12
N ALA A 137 -4.82 14.53 8.69
CA ALA A 137 -4.73 15.71 9.53
C ALA A 137 -5.74 15.64 10.69
N ALA A 138 -6.98 15.22 10.43
CA ALA A 138 -7.99 15.04 11.48
C ALA A 138 -7.64 13.93 12.48
N ALA A 139 -6.93 12.89 12.05
CA ALA A 139 -6.43 11.85 12.95
C ALA A 139 -5.26 12.35 13.79
N LEU A 140 -4.26 12.98 13.18
CA LEU A 140 -3.08 13.52 13.87
C LEU A 140 -3.43 14.65 14.85
N ALA A 141 -4.44 15.47 14.56
CA ALA A 141 -4.89 16.53 15.46
C ALA A 141 -5.42 16.03 16.81
N LYS A 142 -5.69 14.72 16.94
CA LYS A 142 -6.11 14.08 18.20
C LYS A 142 -4.94 13.50 18.99
N LEU A 143 -3.74 13.55 18.43
CA LEU A 143 -2.52 13.01 19.02
C LEU A 143 -1.65 14.17 19.51
N ASP A 144 -0.87 13.92 20.55
CA ASP A 144 0.23 14.82 20.90
C ASP A 144 1.38 14.70 19.86
N PRO A 145 2.36 15.63 19.89
CA PRO A 145 3.47 15.61 18.93
C PRO A 145 4.32 14.33 18.99
N GLU A 146 4.48 13.72 20.16
CA GLU A 146 5.28 12.51 20.34
C GLU A 146 4.58 11.30 19.71
N ALA A 147 3.28 11.12 19.97
CA ALA A 147 2.45 10.10 19.37
C ALA A 147 2.32 10.26 17.85
N SER A 148 2.26 11.52 17.36
CA SER A 148 2.28 11.81 15.92
C SER A 148 3.59 11.35 15.26
N ALA A 149 4.73 11.59 15.91
CA ALA A 149 6.02 11.10 15.43
C ALA A 149 6.11 9.57 15.50
N ALA A 150 5.60 8.97 16.58
CA ALA A 150 5.55 7.52 16.74
C ALA A 150 4.69 6.84 15.66
N ALA A 151 3.58 7.46 15.23
CA ALA A 151 2.76 6.96 14.13
C ALA A 151 3.53 6.91 12.81
N ARG A 152 4.33 7.93 12.49
CA ARG A 152 5.21 7.93 11.31
C ARG A 152 6.24 6.81 11.40
N THR A 153 6.89 6.65 12.55
CA THR A 153 7.87 5.57 12.77
C THR A 153 7.22 4.20 12.63
N PHE A 154 6.03 4.00 13.20
CA PHE A 154 5.28 2.75 13.09
C PHE A 154 5.00 2.38 11.62
N LEU A 155 4.55 3.34 10.79
CA LEU A 155 4.32 3.11 9.36
C LEU A 155 5.61 2.73 8.61
N ILE A 156 6.75 3.33 8.96
CA ILE A 156 8.05 2.97 8.37
C ILE A 156 8.46 1.56 8.80
N GLU A 157 8.27 1.22 10.07
CA GLU A 157 8.59 -0.12 10.60
C GLU A 157 7.70 -1.22 10.00
N LEU A 158 6.50 -0.90 9.52
CA LEU A 158 5.65 -1.83 8.76
C LEU A 158 6.16 -2.10 7.34
N VAL A 159 7.01 -1.25 6.77
CA VAL A 159 7.64 -1.51 5.47
C VAL A 159 8.70 -2.60 5.62
N ASN A 160 8.82 -3.48 4.61
CA ASN A 160 9.85 -4.52 4.54
C ASN A 160 11.23 -3.94 4.84
N ALA A 161 11.98 -4.60 5.74
CA ALA A 161 13.23 -4.05 6.28
C ALA A 161 14.27 -3.70 5.21
N ASP A 162 14.37 -4.50 4.15
CA ASP A 162 15.25 -4.29 3.00
C ASP A 162 14.81 -3.13 2.09
N GLU A 163 13.55 -2.72 2.15
CA GLU A 163 12.98 -1.64 1.33
C GLU A 163 12.91 -0.28 2.05
N ARG A 164 12.98 -0.26 3.38
CA ARG A 164 12.91 0.97 4.20
C ARG A 164 13.89 2.06 3.74
N PRO A 165 15.18 1.78 3.47
CA PRO A 165 16.13 2.83 3.06
C PRO A 165 15.70 3.55 1.77
N ASP A 166 15.12 2.82 0.83
CA ASP A 166 14.65 3.36 -0.45
C ASP A 166 13.37 4.19 -0.27
N VAL A 167 12.42 3.68 0.51
CA VAL A 167 11.17 4.39 0.83
C VAL A 167 11.45 5.68 1.60
N GLU A 168 12.31 5.63 2.61
CA GLU A 168 12.68 6.82 3.36
C GLU A 168 13.43 7.85 2.51
N ARG A 169 14.33 7.41 1.62
CA ARG A 169 15.01 8.31 0.69
C ARG A 169 14.00 9.02 -0.20
N LEU A 170 13.06 8.27 -0.78
CA LEU A 170 11.98 8.81 -1.60
C LEU A 170 11.16 9.85 -0.82
N ILE A 171 10.79 9.58 0.44
CA ILE A 171 10.02 10.53 1.26
C ILE A 171 10.84 11.79 1.58
N ARG A 172 12.10 11.64 2.04
CA ARG A 172 12.98 12.77 2.43
C ARG A 172 13.27 13.71 1.27
N GLU A 173 13.50 13.18 0.07
CA GLU A 173 13.71 14.00 -1.14
C GLU A 173 12.49 14.88 -1.44
N LYS A 174 11.28 14.43 -1.08
CA LYS A 174 10.04 15.18 -1.30
C LYS A 174 9.79 16.25 -0.27
N GLU A 175 10.13 15.99 1.00
CA GLU A 175 10.05 16.98 2.07
C GLU A 175 10.98 18.19 1.81
N ARG A 176 12.10 17.99 1.09
CA ARG A 176 13.04 19.06 0.73
C ARG A 176 12.66 19.86 -0.52
N ALA A 177 11.78 19.31 -1.36
CA ALA A 177 11.38 19.87 -2.65
C ALA A 177 9.98 20.51 -2.63
N SER A 178 9.28 20.44 -1.49
CA SER A 178 7.96 21.04 -1.25
C SER A 178 8.10 22.23 -0.32
#